data_AF-A0A0A2CMY0-F1
#
_entry.id   AF-A0A0A2CMY0-F1
#
_cell.length_a   1.000
_cell.length_b   1.000
_cell.length_c   1.000
_cell.angle_alpha   90.00
_cell.angle_beta   90.00
_cell.angle_gamma   90.00
#
_symmetry.space_group_name_H-M   'P 1'
#
loop_
_entity.id
_entity.type
_entity.pdbx_description
1 polymer ?
#
loop_
_entity_poly.entity_id
_entity_poly.type
_entity_poly.pdbx_seq_one_letter_code
_entity_poly.pdbx_strand_id
1 'polypeptide(L)' 'MSYEQLKAFVAKVKQEKTLQDKVKEEKADLVGIAKDAGFTITTDDLRIAYTEWVRDSLSN' A
#
# COMPACT_ATOMS: atom_id res chain seq x y z
N MET A 1 3.94 11.29 4.38
CA MET A 1 4.29 10.32 5.44
C MET A 1 5.55 9.57 5.02
N SER A 2 6.22 8.82 5.90
CA SER A 2 7.52 8.19 5.58
C SER A 2 7.33 6.97 4.66
N TYR A 3 8.16 6.83 3.61
CA TYR A 3 8.18 5.69 2.68
C TYR A 3 8.24 4.33 3.41
N GLU A 4 8.86 4.31 4.58
CA GLU A 4 8.93 3.16 5.49
C GLU A 4 7.55 2.64 5.91
N GLN A 5 6.58 3.54 6.12
CA GLN A 5 5.24 3.18 6.57
C GLN A 5 4.46 2.48 5.47
N LEU A 6 4.65 2.90 4.22
CA LEU A 6 4.07 2.25 3.05
C LEU A 6 4.73 0.90 2.77
N LYS A 7 6.07 0.81 2.89
CA LYS A 7 6.80 -0.45 2.76
C LYS A 7 6.36 -1.47 3.83
N ALA A 8 6.16 -1.02 5.06
CA ALA A 8 5.65 -1.84 6.15
C ALA A 8 4.20 -2.29 5.90
N PHE A 9 3.34 -1.42 5.34
CA PHE A 9 1.99 -1.80 4.95
C PHE A 9 1.98 -2.85 3.83
N VAL A 10 2.75 -2.65 2.76
CA VAL A 10 2.84 -3.63 1.65
C VAL A 10 3.40 -4.96 2.15
N ALA A 11 4.39 -4.95 3.05
CA ALA A 11 4.93 -6.16 3.67
C ALA A 11 3.87 -6.88 4.52
N LYS A 12 3.08 -6.14 5.30
CA LYS A 12 2.00 -6.69 6.13
C LYS A 12 0.86 -7.24 5.28
N VAL A 13 0.44 -6.53 4.22
CA VAL A 13 -0.54 -7.00 3.24
C VAL A 13 -0.06 -8.27 2.51
N LYS A 14 1.24 -8.40 2.25
CA LYS A 14 1.82 -9.62 1.67
C LYS A 14 1.82 -10.80 2.64
N GLN A 15 1.99 -10.56 3.94
CA GLN A 15 2.01 -11.60 4.98
C GLN A 15 0.61 -12.00 5.45
N GLU A 16 -0.31 -11.05 5.57
CA GLU A 16 -1.68 -11.27 6.00
C GLU A 16 -2.56 -11.62 4.81
N LYS A 17 -2.90 -12.90 4.68
CA LYS A 17 -3.73 -13.43 3.60
C LYS A 17 -5.11 -12.75 3.53
N THR A 18 -5.68 -12.39 4.67
CA THR A 18 -6.92 -11.61 4.82
C THR A 18 -6.81 -10.19 4.28
N LEU A 19 -5.68 -9.50 4.51
CA LEU A 19 -5.43 -8.18 3.91
C LEU A 19 -5.16 -8.32 2.41
N GLN A 20 -4.47 -9.38 2.00
CA GLN A 20 -4.17 -9.65 0.60
C GLN A 20 -5.45 -9.88 -0.23
N ASP A 21 -6.39 -10.67 0.28
CA ASP A 21 -7.70 -10.88 -0.34
C ASP A 21 -8.49 -9.57 -0.41
N LYS A 22 -8.54 -8.81 0.69
CA LYS A 22 -9.19 -7.50 0.74
C LYS A 22 -8.58 -6.48 -0.22
N VAL A 23 -7.26 -6.49 -0.45
CA VAL A 23 -6.54 -5.60 -1.38
C VAL A 23 -6.71 -6.01 -2.84
N LYS A 24 -6.96 -7.30 -3.10
CA LYS A 24 -7.23 -7.84 -4.44
C LYS A 24 -8.66 -7.58 -4.93
N GLU A 25 -9.57 -7.15 -4.05
CA GLU A 25 -10.89 -6.70 -4.49
C GLU A 25 -10.77 -5.46 -5.38
N GLU A 26 -11.49 -5.45 -6.51
CA GLU A 26 -11.48 -4.34 -7.48
C GLU A 26 -11.98 -3.01 -6.88
N LYS A 27 -12.61 -3.05 -5.70
CA LYS A 27 -13.07 -1.90 -4.90
C LYS A 27 -12.40 -1.81 -3.51
N ALA A 28 -11.24 -2.44 -3.35
CA ALA A 28 -10.50 -2.42 -2.10
C ALA A 28 -10.12 -1.00 -1.69
N ASP A 29 -10.63 -0.54 -0.55
CA ASP A 29 -10.20 0.73 0.03
C ASP A 29 -8.85 0.53 0.74
N LEU A 30 -7.76 0.62 -0.03
CA LEU A 30 -6.38 0.42 0.46
C LEU A 30 -6.06 1.33 1.65
N VAL A 31 -6.64 2.54 1.66
CA VAL A 31 -6.49 3.54 2.73
C VAL A 31 -7.25 3.09 3.98
N GLY A 32 -8.49 2.60 3.82
CA GLY A 32 -9.26 2.00 4.90
C GLY A 32 -8.54 0.80 5.51
N ILE A 33 -8.02 -0.11 4.68
CA ILE A 33 -7.28 -1.30 5.11
C ILE A 33 -5.98 -0.92 5.84
N ALA A 34 -5.26 0.09 5.35
CA ALA A 34 -4.06 0.60 6.03
C ALA A 34 -4.40 1.17 7.40
N LYS A 35 -5.45 2.00 7.50
CA LYS A 35 -5.91 2.57 8.77
C LYS A 35 -6.33 1.49 9.77
N ASP A 36 -7.04 0.47 9.30
CA ASP A 36 -7.47 -0.68 10.09
C ASP A 36 -6.26 -1.47 10.63
N ALA A 37 -5.21 -1.59 9.81
CA ALA A 37 -3.95 -2.23 10.18
C ALA A 37 -3.04 -1.37 11.09
N GLY A 38 -3.47 -0.17 11.46
CA GLY A 38 -2.73 0.78 12.30
C GLY A 38 -1.75 1.67 11.54
N PHE A 39 -1.85 1.72 10.21
CA PHE A 39 -1.02 2.55 9.34
C PHE A 39 -1.76 3.82 8.94
N THR A 40 -1.13 4.97 9.13
CA THR A 40 -1.63 6.26 8.67
C THR A 40 -1.18 6.49 7.22
N ILE A 41 -1.77 5.75 6.29
CA ILE A 41 -1.49 5.90 4.85
C ILE A 41 -2.66 6.61 4.18
N THR A 42 -2.37 7.50 3.24
CA THR A 42 -3.39 8.19 2.44
C THR A 42 -3.37 7.71 1.00
N THR A 43 -4.46 7.95 0.25
CA THR A 43 -4.56 7.60 -1.17
C THR A 43 -3.50 8.32 -1.99
N ASP A 44 -3.15 9.55 -1.57
CA ASP A 44 -2.04 10.32 -2.13
C ASP A 44 -0.69 9.64 -1.88
N ASP A 45 -0.40 9.18 -0.65
CA ASP A 45 0.85 8.45 -0.36
C ASP A 45 0.95 7.15 -1.19
N LEU A 46 -0.14 6.39 -1.34
CA LEU A 46 -0.18 5.19 -2.19
C LEU A 46 0.04 5.51 -3.67
N ARG A 47 -0.61 6.57 -4.17
CA ARG A 47 -0.48 7.00 -5.56
C ARG A 47 0.93 7.51 -5.86
N ILE A 48 1.50 8.31 -4.96
CA ILE A 48 2.88 8.82 -5.06
C ILE A 48 3.85 7.63 -5.06
N ALA A 49 3.75 6.73 -4.08
CA ALA A 49 4.66 5.59 -4.00
C ALA A 49 4.51 4.61 -5.16
N TYR A 50 3.30 4.36 -5.65
CA TYR A 50 3.09 3.57 -6.86
C TYR A 50 3.70 4.24 -8.08
N THR A 51 3.52 5.55 -8.24
CA THR A 51 4.11 6.33 -9.34
C THR A 51 5.63 6.34 -9.26
N GLU A 52 6.22 6.49 -8.07
CA GLU A 52 7.67 6.43 -7.86
C GLU A 52 8.22 5.02 -8.08
N TRP A 53 7.56 3.99 -7.56
CA TRP A 53 7.95 2.59 -7.75
C TRP A 53 7.88 2.15 -9.22
N VAL A 54 6.81 2.54 -9.93
CA VAL A 54 6.68 2.29 -11.37
C VAL A 54 7.74 3.08 -12.14
N ARG A 55 8.00 4.34 -11.78
CA ARG A 55 9.03 5.17 -12.42
C ARG A 55 10.44 4.59 -12.22
N ASP A 56 10.76 4.13 -11.01
CA ASP A 56 12.02 3.46 -10.68
C ASP A 56 12.16 2.14 -11.44
N SER A 57 11.10 1.31 -11.45
CA SER A 57 11.07 0.03 -12.17
C SER A 57 11.15 0.19 -13.71
N LEU A 58 10.72 1.32 -14.26
CA LEU A 58 10.86 1.65 -15.68
C LEU A 58 12.20 2.31 -16.02
N SER A 59 12.96 2.76 -15.02
CA SER A 59 14.27 3.40 -15.22
C SER A 59 15.45 2.44 -15.10
N ASN A 60 15.20 1.16 -14.79
CA ASN A 60 16.20 0.11 -14.64
C ASN A 60 16.13 -0.94 -15.75
#